data_AF-A0A418JG51-F1
#
_entry.id   AF-A0A418JG51-F1
#
_cell.length_a   1.000
_cell.length_b   1.000
_cell.length_c   1.000
_cell.angle_alpha   90.00
_cell.angle_beta   90.00
_cell.angle_gamma   90.00
#
_symmetry.space_group_name_H-M   'P 1'
#
loop_
_entity.id
_entity.type
_entity.pdbx_description
1 polymer ?
#
loop_
_entity_poly.entity_id
_entity_poly.type
_entity_poly.pdbx_seq_one_letter_code
_entity_poly.pdbx_strand_id
1 'polypeptide(L)'
;RLWDILQTKFKAKALQEKVYIEYDKVKADSWDRRNMRIEFNPNKLTRDEMIWLKQNIISYMEDDGFTRLDLAFDFEDDLSDYYAMSDKAVKKTIFYGRNGKPETKYFGVRDSNRFIRIYNKKQERKDNADAEVMSEHLWRVEIELKRDMVDYWNDCFSDLHILQPDWKTIQRTADRAIVFMLLSDEEEWGKLHRNSRTKYKNLIKEISPVDLTDLMKSTLKANEKQLQKQIDFWQHEFKFWK
;
A
#
# COMPACT_ATOMS: atom_id res chain seq x y z
N ARG A 1 -27.27 -3.34 6.25
CA ARG A 1 -28.07 -2.58 5.25
C ARG A 1 -27.93 -3.26 3.90
N LEU A 2 -29.04 -3.50 3.19
CA LEU A 2 -29.09 -4.12 1.86
C LEU A 2 -29.75 -3.15 0.88
N TRP A 3 -29.26 -3.06 -0.36
CA TRP A 3 -29.82 -2.19 -1.42
C TRP A 3 -29.44 -2.70 -2.82
N ASP A 4 -29.93 -2.04 -3.87
CA ASP A 4 -29.77 -2.42 -5.29
C ASP A 4 -30.14 -3.89 -5.56
N ILE A 5 -31.29 -4.34 -5.01
CA ILE A 5 -31.67 -5.77 -4.99
C ILE A 5 -32.40 -6.15 -6.27
N LEU A 6 -31.84 -7.13 -6.98
CA LEU A 6 -32.45 -7.88 -8.08
C LEU A 6 -32.12 -9.37 -7.87
N GLN A 7 -32.74 -10.26 -8.65
CA GLN A 7 -32.40 -11.69 -8.59
C GLN A 7 -30.91 -11.97 -8.90
N THR A 8 -30.29 -11.16 -9.74
CA THR A 8 -28.91 -11.33 -10.21
C THR A 8 -27.92 -10.34 -9.58
N LYS A 9 -28.37 -9.52 -8.62
CA LYS A 9 -27.56 -8.42 -8.08
C LYS A 9 -28.00 -8.02 -6.69
N PHE A 10 -27.04 -7.74 -5.82
CA PHE A 10 -27.31 -6.99 -4.58
C PHE A 10 -26.04 -6.29 -4.08
N LYS A 11 -26.23 -5.28 -3.24
CA LYS A 11 -25.17 -4.67 -2.43
C LYS A 11 -25.56 -4.66 -0.96
N ALA A 12 -24.61 -4.95 -0.09
CA ALA A 12 -24.81 -4.95 1.34
C ALA A 12 -23.66 -4.28 2.11
N LYS A 13 -24.01 -3.76 3.28
CA LYS A 13 -23.11 -3.35 4.35
C LYS A 13 -23.47 -4.13 5.60
N ALA A 14 -22.53 -4.89 6.13
CA ALA A 14 -22.69 -5.72 7.33
C ALA A 14 -21.79 -5.23 8.47
N LEU A 15 -22.00 -5.77 9.68
CA LEU A 15 -21.16 -5.53 10.86
C LEU A 15 -20.91 -4.04 11.12
N GLN A 16 -21.99 -3.28 11.34
CA GLN A 16 -21.92 -1.83 11.56
C GLN A 16 -21.18 -1.07 10.42
N GLU A 17 -21.46 -1.48 9.18
CA GLU A 17 -20.84 -0.93 7.96
C GLU A 17 -19.33 -1.19 7.77
N LYS A 18 -18.72 -2.05 8.59
CA LYS A 18 -17.31 -2.43 8.47
C LYS A 18 -17.00 -3.33 7.27
N VAL A 19 -18.03 -4.03 6.76
CA VAL A 19 -17.91 -4.96 5.64
C VAL A 19 -18.84 -4.54 4.53
N TYR A 20 -18.29 -4.36 3.34
CA TYR A 20 -19.03 -4.16 2.10
C TYR A 20 -19.10 -5.46 1.31
N ILE A 21 -20.27 -5.77 0.76
CA ILE A 21 -20.52 -6.97 -0.05
C ILE A 21 -21.24 -6.54 -1.32
N GLU A 22 -20.77 -7.01 -2.46
CA GLU A 22 -21.38 -6.77 -3.76
C GLU A 22 -21.46 -8.08 -4.54
N TYR A 23 -22.64 -8.38 -5.06
CA TYR A 23 -22.89 -9.47 -5.99
C TYR A 23 -23.51 -8.89 -7.25
N ASP A 24 -22.97 -9.24 -8.42
CA ASP A 24 -23.51 -8.82 -9.72
C ASP A 24 -23.18 -9.90 -10.77
N LYS A 25 -24.11 -10.84 -10.98
CA LYS A 25 -23.93 -11.98 -11.89
C LYS A 25 -23.81 -11.54 -13.35
N VAL A 26 -24.73 -10.68 -13.80
CA VAL A 26 -24.78 -10.24 -15.21
C VAL A 26 -23.50 -9.53 -15.60
N LYS A 27 -22.99 -8.67 -14.72
CA LYS A 27 -21.71 -8.00 -14.95
C LYS A 27 -20.56 -9.01 -14.92
N ALA A 28 -20.50 -9.92 -13.96
CA ALA A 28 -19.44 -10.92 -13.92
C ALA A 28 -19.36 -11.75 -15.19
N ASP A 29 -20.49 -12.29 -15.65
CA ASP A 29 -20.58 -13.11 -16.86
C ASP A 29 -20.14 -12.33 -18.10
N SER A 30 -20.48 -11.04 -18.19
CA SER A 30 -20.08 -10.18 -19.33
C SER A 30 -18.57 -9.92 -19.42
N TRP A 31 -17.84 -10.02 -18.31
CA TRP A 31 -16.40 -9.77 -18.23
C TRP A 31 -15.59 -11.05 -17.98
N ASP A 32 -16.26 -12.20 -17.93
CA ASP A 32 -15.68 -13.50 -17.55
C ASP A 32 -14.89 -13.45 -16.23
N ARG A 33 -15.57 -13.02 -15.16
CA ARG A 33 -14.98 -12.85 -13.82
C ARG A 33 -15.89 -13.39 -12.72
N ARG A 34 -15.31 -13.59 -11.53
CA ARG A 34 -16.05 -13.90 -10.30
C ARG A 34 -17.11 -12.83 -10.00
N ASN A 35 -18.25 -13.29 -9.49
CA ASN A 35 -19.48 -12.51 -9.41
C ASN A 35 -19.73 -11.82 -8.06
N MET A 36 -18.89 -12.09 -7.05
CA MET A 36 -19.07 -11.57 -5.71
C MET A 36 -17.77 -10.97 -5.18
N ARG A 37 -17.87 -9.82 -4.52
CA ARG A 37 -16.76 -9.10 -3.91
C ARG A 37 -17.10 -8.75 -2.46
N ILE A 38 -16.14 -8.97 -1.57
CA ILE A 38 -16.25 -8.61 -0.16
C ILE A 38 -15.05 -7.72 0.16
N GLU A 39 -15.31 -6.53 0.73
CA GLU A 39 -14.29 -5.56 1.11
C GLU A 39 -14.42 -5.24 2.60
N PHE A 40 -13.31 -5.31 3.33
CA PHE A 40 -13.24 -4.94 4.74
C PHE A 40 -11.79 -4.60 5.13
N ASN A 41 -11.64 -3.86 6.22
CA ASN A 41 -10.34 -3.69 6.87
C ASN A 41 -10.24 -4.67 8.04
N PRO A 42 -9.36 -5.68 8.00
CA PRO A 42 -9.28 -6.69 9.06
C PRO A 42 -8.94 -6.09 10.44
N ASN A 43 -8.22 -4.96 10.49
CA ASN A 43 -7.89 -4.28 11.74
C ASN A 43 -9.10 -3.62 12.43
N LYS A 44 -10.25 -3.54 11.76
CA LYS A 44 -11.50 -3.00 12.32
C LYS A 44 -12.50 -4.09 12.73
N LEU A 45 -12.18 -5.36 12.50
CA LEU A 45 -13.03 -6.50 12.86
C LEU A 45 -12.55 -7.16 14.16
N THR A 46 -13.49 -7.49 15.04
CA THR A 46 -13.20 -8.38 16.17
C THR A 46 -13.07 -9.83 15.70
N ARG A 47 -12.51 -10.71 16.55
CA ARG A 47 -12.41 -12.14 16.22
C ARG A 47 -13.77 -12.79 15.95
N ASP A 48 -14.78 -12.44 16.73
CA ASP A 48 -16.14 -12.97 16.55
C ASP A 48 -16.78 -12.45 15.25
N GLU A 49 -16.54 -11.17 14.91
CA GLU A 49 -16.94 -10.58 13.63
C GLU A 49 -16.27 -11.27 12.44
N MET A 50 -14.97 -11.60 12.54
CA MET A 50 -14.25 -12.34 11.51
C MET A 50 -14.81 -13.77 11.34
N ILE A 51 -15.06 -14.48 12.44
CA ILE A 51 -15.65 -15.82 12.42
C ILE A 51 -17.05 -15.77 11.80
N TRP A 52 -17.87 -14.81 12.20
CA TRP A 52 -19.21 -14.61 11.66
C TRP A 52 -19.15 -14.38 10.15
N LEU A 53 -18.28 -13.47 9.67
CA LEU A 53 -18.13 -13.19 8.25
C LEU A 53 -17.68 -14.42 7.47
N LYS A 54 -16.73 -15.19 8.03
CA LYS A 54 -16.25 -16.42 7.41
C LYS A 54 -17.37 -17.45 7.27
N GLN A 55 -18.08 -17.74 8.35
CA GLN A 55 -19.09 -18.81 8.42
C GLN A 55 -20.42 -18.49 7.71
N ASN A 56 -20.79 -17.21 7.64
CA ASN A 56 -22.11 -16.83 7.13
C ASN A 56 -22.06 -16.32 5.68
N ILE A 57 -20.88 -15.96 5.17
CA ILE A 57 -20.73 -15.38 3.83
C ILE A 57 -19.64 -16.11 3.05
N ILE A 58 -18.39 -16.08 3.50
CA ILE A 58 -17.25 -16.56 2.71
C ILE A 58 -17.31 -18.08 2.50
N SER A 59 -17.79 -18.84 3.48
CA SER A 59 -17.94 -20.31 3.36
C SER A 59 -18.91 -20.78 2.28
N TYR A 60 -19.75 -19.87 1.76
CA TYR A 60 -20.69 -20.15 0.68
C TYR A 60 -20.17 -19.72 -0.70
N MET A 61 -18.99 -19.10 -0.76
CA MET A 61 -18.35 -18.72 -2.01
C MET A 61 -17.57 -19.90 -2.57
N GLU A 62 -17.63 -20.07 -3.90
CA GLU A 62 -16.78 -20.99 -4.64
C GLU A 62 -15.78 -20.18 -5.47
N ASP A 63 -14.61 -20.77 -5.78
CA ASP A 63 -13.50 -20.07 -6.46
C ASP A 63 -13.13 -18.75 -5.74
N ASP A 64 -13.06 -18.78 -4.41
CA ASP A 64 -12.68 -17.61 -3.62
C ASP A 64 -11.17 -17.34 -3.67
N GLY A 65 -10.80 -16.08 -3.44
CA GLY A 65 -9.41 -15.67 -3.38
C GLY A 65 -9.27 -14.18 -3.21
N PHE A 66 -8.09 -13.74 -2.76
CA PHE A 66 -7.82 -12.33 -2.57
C PHE A 66 -7.61 -11.65 -3.91
N THR A 67 -8.34 -10.57 -4.17
CA THR A 67 -8.12 -9.72 -5.35
C THR A 67 -7.39 -8.43 -5.01
N ARG A 68 -7.31 -8.10 -3.71
CA ARG A 68 -6.62 -6.93 -3.16
C ARG A 68 -6.11 -7.22 -1.74
N LEU A 69 -4.90 -6.77 -1.45
CA LEU A 69 -4.31 -6.77 -0.12
C LEU A 69 -3.49 -5.48 0.06
N ASP A 70 -3.67 -4.80 1.17
CA ASP A 70 -2.95 -3.56 1.47
C ASP A 70 -2.03 -3.78 2.68
N LEU A 71 -0.71 -3.66 2.51
CA LEU A 71 0.23 -3.64 3.62
C LEU A 71 0.37 -2.21 4.14
N ALA A 72 0.30 -2.03 5.46
CA ALA A 72 0.39 -0.72 6.10
C ALA A 72 1.50 -0.70 7.15
N PHE A 73 2.49 0.15 6.95
CA PHE A 73 3.61 0.39 7.87
C PHE A 73 3.45 1.79 8.47
N ASP A 74 3.24 1.86 9.78
CA ASP A 74 3.15 3.11 10.52
C ASP A 74 4.51 3.49 11.10
N PHE A 75 4.87 4.76 10.99
CA PHE A 75 6.09 5.36 11.50
C PHE A 75 5.75 6.53 12.41
N GLU A 76 6.35 6.56 13.59
CA GLU A 76 6.29 7.68 14.54
C GLU A 76 7.38 8.73 14.22
N ASP A 77 7.54 9.06 12.94
CA ASP A 77 8.54 10.00 12.43
C ASP A 77 7.95 10.80 11.25
N ASP A 78 8.53 11.96 10.93
CA ASP A 78 8.06 12.83 9.85
C ASP A 78 8.61 12.41 8.49
N LEU A 79 7.82 11.63 7.74
CA LEU A 79 8.21 11.18 6.40
C LEU A 79 8.11 12.28 5.32
N SER A 80 7.74 13.53 5.66
CA SER A 80 7.80 14.64 4.70
C SER A 80 9.23 14.88 4.22
N ASP A 81 10.19 14.78 5.15
CA ASP A 81 11.59 15.15 4.96
C ASP A 81 12.43 14.03 4.32
N TYR A 82 11.84 12.84 4.15
CA TYR A 82 12.47 11.71 3.46
C TYR A 82 12.26 11.79 1.94
N TYR A 83 13.32 11.49 1.20
CA TYR A 83 13.26 11.32 -0.25
C TYR A 83 12.84 9.89 -0.59
N ALA A 84 11.66 9.74 -1.20
CA ALA A 84 11.15 8.44 -1.62
C ALA A 84 11.37 8.22 -3.12
N MET A 85 11.92 7.06 -3.49
CA MET A 85 12.18 6.70 -4.88
C MET A 85 11.93 5.22 -5.15
N SER A 86 11.75 4.89 -6.42
CA SER A 86 11.70 3.51 -6.90
C SER A 86 12.80 3.26 -7.93
N ASP A 87 13.35 2.05 -7.96
CA ASP A 87 14.28 1.64 -9.03
C ASP A 87 13.58 1.58 -10.37
N LYS A 88 12.31 1.18 -10.38
CA LYS A 88 11.47 1.18 -11.58
C LYS A 88 10.99 2.61 -11.88
N ALA A 89 10.82 2.90 -13.17
CA ALA A 89 10.20 4.15 -13.59
C ALA A 89 8.68 4.01 -13.40
N VAL A 90 8.14 4.71 -12.39
CA VAL A 90 6.70 4.74 -12.08
C VAL A 90 6.21 6.18 -12.06
N LYS A 91 4.93 6.38 -12.37
CA LYS A 91 4.29 7.68 -12.21
C LYS A 91 4.35 8.09 -10.73
N LYS A 92 4.72 9.34 -10.46
CA LYS A 92 4.72 9.90 -9.11
C LYS A 92 3.71 11.03 -9.01
N THR A 93 3.11 11.23 -7.84
CA THR A 93 2.26 12.38 -7.56
C THR A 93 2.47 12.80 -6.11
N ILE A 94 2.74 14.08 -5.88
CA ILE A 94 2.97 14.62 -4.54
C ILE A 94 1.92 15.70 -4.28
N PHE A 95 1.23 15.58 -3.16
CA PHE A 95 0.30 16.58 -2.65
C PHE A 95 1.01 17.37 -1.55
N TYR A 96 0.97 18.69 -1.68
CA TYR A 96 1.59 19.61 -0.76
C TYR A 96 0.51 20.30 0.07
N GLY A 97 0.79 20.45 1.37
CA GLY A 97 -0.04 21.24 2.27
C GLY A 97 0.08 22.73 2.01
N ARG A 98 -0.73 23.52 2.72
CA ARG A 98 -0.68 25.00 2.65
C ARG A 98 0.66 25.59 3.13
N ASN A 99 1.41 24.82 3.92
CA ASN A 99 2.76 25.17 4.40
C ASN A 99 3.87 24.85 3.36
N GLY A 100 3.52 24.29 2.20
CA GLY A 100 4.48 23.90 1.17
C GLY A 100 5.21 22.59 1.45
N LYS A 101 4.92 21.89 2.56
CA LYS A 101 5.48 20.56 2.83
C LYS A 101 4.70 19.46 2.11
N PRO A 102 5.36 18.40 1.62
CA PRO A 102 4.67 17.21 1.14
C PRO A 102 3.80 16.61 2.26
N GLU A 103 2.54 16.32 1.99
CA GLU A 103 1.62 15.62 2.91
C GLU A 103 1.32 14.20 2.45
N THR A 104 1.39 13.96 1.13
CA THR A 104 1.11 12.66 0.53
C THR A 104 1.94 12.46 -0.74
N LYS A 105 2.59 11.30 -0.86
CA LYS A 105 3.39 10.89 -2.02
C LYS A 105 2.82 9.59 -2.57
N TYR A 106 2.50 9.55 -3.85
CA TYR A 106 1.99 8.38 -4.56
C TYR A 106 3.02 7.88 -5.56
N PHE A 107 3.19 6.55 -5.63
CA PHE A 107 4.02 5.87 -6.61
C PHE A 107 3.19 4.80 -7.34
N GLY A 108 3.09 4.95 -8.66
CA GLY A 108 2.22 4.16 -9.52
C GLY A 108 0.86 4.83 -9.74
N VAL A 109 -0.11 4.04 -10.20
CA VAL A 109 -1.49 4.49 -10.45
C VAL A 109 -2.43 3.61 -9.63
N ARG A 110 -3.54 4.15 -9.14
CA ARG A 110 -4.46 3.40 -8.28
C ARG A 110 -4.97 2.10 -8.92
N ASP A 111 -5.11 2.01 -10.23
CA ASP A 111 -5.61 0.81 -10.92
C ASP A 111 -4.51 -0.21 -11.32
N SER A 112 -3.24 0.06 -11.02
CA SER A 112 -2.16 -0.91 -11.25
C SER A 112 -2.13 -2.03 -10.21
N ASN A 113 -1.44 -3.13 -10.53
CA ASN A 113 -1.33 -4.28 -9.63
C ASN A 113 -0.59 -3.95 -8.32
N ARG A 114 0.22 -2.88 -8.32
CA ARG A 114 0.86 -2.32 -7.12
C ARG A 114 0.74 -0.80 -7.13
N PHE A 115 0.34 -0.22 -6.00
CA PHE A 115 0.25 1.22 -5.80
C PHE A 115 0.71 1.57 -4.39
N ILE A 116 1.63 2.53 -4.25
CA ILE A 116 2.24 2.88 -2.96
C ILE A 116 1.83 4.30 -2.57
N ARG A 117 1.45 4.48 -1.31
CA ARG A 117 1.09 5.77 -0.72
C ARG A 117 1.95 6.00 0.52
N ILE A 118 2.58 7.16 0.61
CA ILE A 118 3.29 7.63 1.80
C ILE A 118 2.58 8.90 2.24
N TYR A 119 1.92 8.89 3.39
CA TYR A 119 1.06 10.02 3.78
C TYR A 119 1.03 10.25 5.28
N ASN A 120 0.72 11.50 5.66
CA ASN A 120 0.55 11.89 7.05
C ASN A 120 -0.75 11.29 7.60
N LYS A 121 -0.62 10.18 8.33
CA LYS A 121 -1.75 9.43 8.89
C LYS A 121 -2.37 10.15 10.09
N LYS A 122 -1.58 10.93 10.84
CA LYS A 122 -2.10 11.78 11.93
C LYS A 122 -3.08 12.82 11.39
N GLN A 123 -2.69 13.50 10.31
CA GLN A 123 -3.54 14.50 9.66
C GLN A 123 -4.80 13.85 9.08
N GLU A 124 -4.67 12.72 8.38
CA GLU A 124 -5.84 12.00 7.83
C GLU A 124 -6.83 11.54 8.91
N ARG A 125 -6.35 11.07 10.07
CA ARG A 125 -7.22 10.74 11.22
C ARG A 125 -7.93 11.97 11.78
N LYS A 126 -7.21 13.09 11.89
CA LYS A 126 -7.79 14.36 12.37
C LYS A 126 -8.90 14.83 11.43
N ASP A 127 -8.69 14.73 10.12
CA ASP A 127 -9.69 15.12 9.12
C ASP A 127 -10.92 14.21 9.13
N ASN A 128 -10.74 12.93 9.48
CA ASN A 128 -11.83 11.97 9.65
C ASN A 128 -12.51 12.02 11.04
N ALA A 129 -12.08 12.92 11.93
CA ALA A 129 -12.52 12.98 13.33
C ALA A 129 -12.35 11.65 14.11
N ASP A 130 -11.28 10.90 13.79
CA ASP A 130 -10.87 9.72 14.53
C ASP A 130 -10.19 10.10 15.88
N ALA A 131 -9.90 9.09 16.72
CA ALA A 131 -9.23 9.28 18.00
C ALA A 131 -7.85 9.96 17.88
N GLU A 132 -7.53 10.80 18.87
CA GLU A 132 -6.28 11.54 18.93
C GLU A 132 -5.06 10.61 19.04
N VAL A 133 -3.99 10.96 18.33
CA VAL A 133 -2.73 10.21 18.32
C VAL A 133 -1.73 10.93 19.23
N MET A 134 -1.27 10.23 20.28
CA MET A 134 -0.34 10.77 21.27
C MET A 134 1.04 11.10 20.70
N SER A 135 1.52 10.32 19.73
CA SER A 135 2.81 10.55 19.09
C SER A 135 2.82 11.86 18.30
N GLU A 136 3.94 12.58 18.31
CA GLU A 136 4.08 13.87 17.62
C GLU A 136 3.82 13.75 16.12
N HIS A 137 4.40 12.71 15.51
CA HIS A 137 4.25 12.36 14.11
C HIS A 137 3.60 10.98 13.97
N LEU A 138 2.78 10.81 12.93
CA LEU A 138 2.33 9.49 12.49
C LEU A 138 2.17 9.51 10.98
N TRP A 139 3.07 8.81 10.30
CA TRP A 139 3.06 8.64 8.86
C TRP A 139 2.86 7.18 8.50
N ARG A 140 2.22 6.93 7.36
CA ARG A 140 1.96 5.58 6.86
C ARG A 140 2.55 5.38 5.47
N VAL A 141 3.26 4.29 5.31
CA VAL A 141 3.58 3.70 4.00
C VAL A 141 2.58 2.58 3.74
N GLU A 142 1.69 2.77 2.79
CA GLU A 142 0.64 1.82 2.40
C GLU A 142 0.92 1.27 1.00
N ILE A 143 1.06 -0.06 0.89
CA ILE A 143 1.34 -0.76 -0.36
C ILE A 143 0.08 -1.55 -0.72
N GLU A 144 -0.68 -1.02 -1.66
CA GLU A 144 -1.88 -1.63 -2.22
C GLU A 144 -1.50 -2.59 -3.34
N LEU A 145 -1.78 -3.87 -3.13
CA LEU A 145 -1.55 -4.97 -4.06
C LEU A 145 -2.88 -5.44 -4.62
N LYS A 146 -2.91 -5.74 -5.92
CA LYS A 146 -4.11 -6.22 -6.63
C LYS A 146 -3.77 -7.32 -7.60
N ARG A 147 -4.78 -8.10 -7.96
CA ARG A 147 -4.69 -9.18 -8.97
C ARG A 147 -3.62 -10.19 -8.53
N ASP A 148 -2.70 -10.55 -9.41
CA ASP A 148 -1.58 -11.48 -9.18
C ASP A 148 -0.57 -11.01 -8.13
N MET A 149 -0.40 -9.69 -7.94
CA MET A 149 0.58 -9.16 -6.98
C MET A 149 0.25 -9.46 -5.51
N VAL A 150 -0.98 -9.90 -5.21
CA VAL A 150 -1.37 -10.29 -3.85
C VAL A 150 -0.58 -11.51 -3.36
N ASP A 151 -0.22 -12.43 -4.26
CA ASP A 151 0.52 -13.65 -3.91
C ASP A 151 2.00 -13.36 -3.61
N TYR A 152 2.48 -12.19 -4.03
CA TYR A 152 3.85 -11.72 -3.83
C TYR A 152 3.96 -10.68 -2.72
N TRP A 153 3.00 -10.65 -1.78
CA TRP A 153 2.94 -9.63 -0.73
C TRP A 153 4.20 -9.56 0.14
N ASN A 154 4.89 -10.68 0.33
CA ASN A 154 6.09 -10.79 1.16
C ASN A 154 7.39 -10.27 0.49
N ASP A 155 7.36 -9.92 -0.81
CA ASP A 155 8.49 -9.29 -1.53
C ASP A 155 8.01 -8.17 -2.48
N CYS A 156 6.96 -7.45 -2.10
CA CYS A 156 6.28 -6.54 -3.02
C CYS A 156 6.90 -5.13 -3.13
N PHE A 157 7.94 -4.79 -2.35
CA PHE A 157 8.52 -3.44 -2.29
C PHE A 157 10.05 -3.42 -2.29
N SER A 158 10.71 -4.44 -2.84
CA SER A 158 12.17 -4.51 -2.93
C SER A 158 12.82 -3.37 -3.71
N ASP A 159 12.07 -2.74 -4.62
CA ASP A 159 12.51 -1.61 -5.44
C ASP A 159 12.15 -0.23 -4.86
N LEU A 160 11.46 -0.16 -3.72
CA LEU A 160 11.16 1.09 -3.01
C LEU A 160 12.33 1.47 -2.11
N HIS A 161 12.62 2.76 -2.02
CA HIS A 161 13.61 3.32 -1.10
C HIS A 161 13.05 4.59 -0.46
N ILE A 162 13.20 4.72 0.86
CA ILE A 162 12.77 5.90 1.63
C ILE A 162 13.99 6.41 2.39
N LEU A 163 14.62 7.44 1.82
CA LEU A 163 16.00 7.82 2.05
C LEU A 163 16.13 9.19 2.70
N GLN A 164 17.27 9.46 3.34
CA GLN A 164 17.72 10.81 3.71
C GLN A 164 19.08 11.11 3.08
N PRO A 165 19.15 11.49 1.79
CA PRO A 165 20.42 11.66 1.09
C PRO A 165 21.23 12.85 1.62
N ASP A 166 22.47 12.61 2.06
CA ASP A 166 23.40 13.69 2.40
C ASP A 166 24.29 14.04 1.20
N TRP A 167 23.73 14.81 0.27
CA TRP A 167 24.41 15.23 -0.96
C TRP A 167 25.69 16.04 -0.71
N LYS A 168 25.89 16.62 0.47
CA LYS A 168 27.10 17.39 0.80
C LYS A 168 28.33 16.49 0.95
N THR A 169 28.14 15.21 1.24
CA THR A 169 29.23 14.22 1.33
C THR A 169 29.87 13.90 -0.01
N ILE A 170 29.21 14.22 -1.13
CA ILE A 170 29.74 13.94 -2.47
C ILE A 170 30.98 14.81 -2.73
N GLN A 171 32.13 14.15 -2.90
CA GLN A 171 33.41 14.83 -3.13
C GLN A 171 33.46 15.56 -4.49
N ARG A 172 33.03 14.88 -5.56
CA ARG A 172 33.07 15.45 -6.92
C ARG A 172 31.98 16.51 -7.10
N THR A 173 32.37 17.77 -7.24
CA THR A 173 31.47 18.92 -7.39
C THR A 173 30.42 18.75 -8.48
N ALA A 174 30.78 18.17 -9.64
CA ALA A 174 29.82 17.95 -10.72
C ALA A 174 28.72 16.94 -10.35
N ASP A 175 29.07 15.83 -9.68
CA ASP A 175 28.09 14.85 -9.24
C ASP A 175 27.23 15.41 -8.11
N ARG A 176 27.83 16.22 -7.21
CA ARG A 176 27.11 16.93 -6.15
C ARG A 176 26.05 17.88 -6.71
N ALA A 177 26.40 18.67 -7.74
CA ALA A 177 25.46 19.58 -8.39
C ALA A 177 24.31 18.84 -9.06
N ILE A 178 24.59 17.74 -9.77
CA ILE A 178 23.56 16.93 -10.42
C ILE A 178 22.65 16.27 -9.40
N VAL A 179 23.18 15.70 -8.31
CA VAL A 179 22.35 15.11 -7.26
C VAL A 179 21.46 16.16 -6.60
N PHE A 180 22.00 17.34 -6.26
CA PHE A 180 21.19 18.42 -5.70
C PHE A 180 20.05 18.82 -6.64
N MET A 181 20.33 18.96 -7.93
CA MET A 181 19.33 19.24 -8.97
C MET A 181 18.23 18.16 -9.01
N LEU A 182 18.61 16.87 -9.03
CA LEU A 182 17.67 15.75 -9.07
C LEU A 182 16.82 15.57 -7.80
N LEU A 183 17.35 15.96 -6.65
CA LEU A 183 16.60 15.94 -5.38
C LEU A 183 15.62 17.12 -5.27
N SER A 184 15.90 18.21 -5.98
CA SER A 184 15.10 19.44 -5.94
C SER A 184 13.99 19.45 -6.99
N ASP A 185 14.22 18.85 -8.15
CA ASP A 185 13.27 18.83 -9.26
C ASP A 185 13.16 17.42 -9.88
N GLU A 186 11.97 16.83 -9.81
CA GLU A 186 11.70 15.50 -10.34
C GLU A 186 11.73 15.48 -11.88
N GLU A 187 11.45 16.60 -12.56
CA GLU A 187 11.47 16.68 -14.03
C GLU A 187 12.86 16.38 -14.60
N GLU A 188 13.92 16.75 -13.87
CA GLU A 188 15.31 16.60 -14.27
C GLU A 188 15.71 15.12 -14.46
N TRP A 189 15.03 14.19 -13.79
CA TRP A 189 15.21 12.76 -14.05
C TRP A 189 14.85 12.38 -15.49
N GLY A 190 13.85 13.05 -16.08
CA GLY A 190 13.39 12.80 -17.45
C GLY A 190 14.40 13.20 -18.52
N LYS A 191 15.32 14.12 -18.19
CA LYS A 191 16.34 14.66 -19.11
C LYS A 191 17.61 13.81 -19.17
N LEU A 192 17.75 12.84 -18.26
CA LEU A 192 18.94 11.99 -18.17
C LEU A 192 18.85 10.70 -19.02
N HIS A 193 19.96 10.35 -19.66
CA HIS A 193 20.14 9.03 -20.28
C HIS A 193 19.96 7.90 -19.25
N ARG A 194 19.49 6.72 -19.68
CA ARG A 194 19.20 5.56 -18.80
C ARG A 194 20.38 5.22 -17.87
N ASN A 195 21.60 5.18 -18.40
CA ASN A 195 22.78 4.82 -17.60
C ASN A 195 23.09 5.89 -16.54
N SER A 196 22.91 7.18 -16.88
CA SER A 196 23.07 8.27 -15.93
C SER A 196 22.01 8.22 -14.83
N ARG A 197 20.76 7.89 -15.16
CA ARG A 197 19.71 7.66 -14.17
C ARG A 197 20.11 6.55 -13.19
N THR A 198 20.57 5.41 -13.70
CA THR A 198 21.04 4.31 -12.83
C THR A 198 22.21 4.74 -11.95
N LYS A 199 23.22 5.43 -12.51
CA LYS A 199 24.35 5.97 -11.74
C LYS A 199 23.88 6.84 -10.58
N TYR A 200 23.04 7.84 -10.85
CA TYR A 200 22.61 8.78 -9.83
C TYR A 200 21.61 8.18 -8.82
N LYS A 201 20.79 7.21 -9.23
CA LYS A 201 19.99 6.43 -8.28
C LYS A 201 20.87 5.69 -7.28
N ASN A 202 21.92 5.01 -7.74
CA ASN A 202 22.85 4.30 -6.86
C ASN A 202 23.61 5.26 -5.94
N LEU A 203 24.12 6.37 -6.49
CA LEU A 203 24.82 7.39 -5.70
C LEU A 203 23.92 7.97 -4.59
N ILE A 204 22.63 8.24 -4.89
CA ILE A 204 21.68 8.73 -3.89
C ILE A 204 21.47 7.70 -2.77
N LYS A 205 21.40 6.40 -3.09
CA LYS A 205 21.33 5.35 -2.06
C LYS A 205 22.60 5.30 -1.21
N GLU A 206 23.77 5.37 -1.83
CA GLU A 206 25.08 5.28 -1.15
C GLU A 206 25.31 6.44 -0.17
N ILE A 207 24.89 7.65 -0.51
CA ILE A 207 25.05 8.85 0.34
C ILE A 207 23.93 9.00 1.38
N SER A 208 22.99 8.06 1.44
CA SER A 208 21.88 8.10 2.40
C SER A 208 22.26 7.31 3.65
N PRO A 209 22.51 7.96 4.80
CA PRO A 209 22.75 7.26 6.07
C PRO A 209 21.58 6.38 6.53
N VAL A 210 20.35 6.65 6.04
CA VAL A 210 19.13 5.95 6.43
C VAL A 210 18.35 5.53 5.18
N ASP A 211 17.93 4.25 5.13
CA ASP A 211 16.86 3.75 4.27
C ASP A 211 15.81 3.04 5.14
N LEU A 212 14.64 3.65 5.32
CA LEU A 212 13.58 3.08 6.16
C LEU A 212 13.00 1.79 5.58
N THR A 213 13.24 1.51 4.29
CA THR A 213 12.77 0.28 3.65
C THR A 213 13.44 -0.96 4.25
N ASP A 214 14.66 -0.85 4.77
CA ASP A 214 15.33 -1.98 5.44
C ASP A 214 14.64 -2.33 6.76
N LEU A 215 14.17 -1.33 7.50
CA LEU A 215 13.32 -1.54 8.67
C LEU A 215 12.01 -2.23 8.25
N MET A 216 11.33 -1.74 7.21
CA MET A 216 10.09 -2.35 6.69
C MET A 216 10.29 -3.83 6.32
N LYS A 217 11.38 -4.16 5.61
CA LYS A 217 11.72 -5.54 5.25
C LYS A 217 11.93 -6.42 6.49
N SER A 218 12.68 -5.90 7.46
CA SER A 218 12.95 -6.63 8.71
C SER A 218 11.66 -6.88 9.51
N THR A 219 10.79 -5.88 9.62
CA THR A 219 9.50 -5.98 10.31
C THR A 219 8.56 -6.93 9.59
N LEU A 220 8.49 -6.87 8.26
CA LEU A 220 7.69 -7.79 7.45
C LEU A 220 8.14 -9.23 7.70
N LYS A 221 9.44 -9.51 7.59
CA LYS A 221 10.00 -10.84 7.82
C LYS A 221 9.75 -11.36 9.23
N ALA A 222 9.84 -10.50 10.24
CA ALA A 222 9.56 -10.88 11.64
C ALA A 222 8.08 -11.27 11.85
N ASN A 223 7.16 -10.64 11.12
CA ASN A 223 5.71 -10.86 11.24
C ASN A 223 5.13 -11.79 10.16
N GLU A 224 5.95 -12.23 9.20
CA GLU A 224 5.52 -12.94 7.99
C GLU A 224 4.65 -14.17 8.32
N LYS A 225 5.09 -15.00 9.27
CA LYS A 225 4.33 -16.20 9.70
C LYS A 225 2.98 -15.87 10.32
N GLN A 226 2.88 -14.77 11.07
CA GLN A 226 1.63 -14.37 11.70
C GLN A 226 0.66 -13.80 10.66
N LEU A 227 1.16 -12.96 9.75
CA LEU A 227 0.38 -12.41 8.64
C LEU A 227 -0.11 -13.52 7.71
N GLN A 228 0.74 -14.49 7.38
CA GLN A 228 0.34 -15.66 6.59
C GLN A 228 -0.80 -16.43 7.28
N LYS A 229 -0.71 -16.69 8.59
CA LYS A 229 -1.83 -17.31 9.34
C LYS A 229 -3.13 -16.49 9.29
N GLN A 230 -3.05 -15.16 9.24
CA GLN A 230 -4.23 -14.31 9.09
C GLN A 230 -4.83 -14.40 7.67
N ILE A 231 -4.00 -14.57 6.64
CA ILE A 231 -4.44 -14.84 5.26
C ILE A 231 -5.08 -16.23 5.18
N ASP A 232 -4.38 -17.25 5.68
CA ASP A 232 -4.83 -18.65 5.72
C ASP A 232 -6.15 -18.80 6.48
N PHE A 233 -6.41 -17.95 7.48
CA PHE A 233 -7.70 -17.95 8.18
C PHE A 233 -8.88 -17.72 7.24
N TRP A 234 -8.72 -16.96 6.15
CA TRP A 234 -9.82 -16.68 5.22
C TRP A 234 -9.92 -17.70 4.09
N GLN A 235 -8.79 -18.25 3.67
CA GLN A 235 -8.74 -19.30 2.67
C GLN A 235 -9.32 -20.60 3.25
N HIS A 236 -10.11 -21.32 2.46
CA HIS A 236 -10.61 -22.63 2.88
C HIS A 236 -9.46 -23.63 3.00
N GLU A 237 -9.27 -24.23 4.18
CA GLU A 237 -8.86 -25.62 4.20
C GLU A 237 -10.08 -26.44 3.75
N PHE A 238 -10.02 -27.00 2.54
CA PHE A 238 -10.91 -28.08 2.13
C PHE A 238 -10.74 -29.24 3.14
N LYS A 239 -11.57 -29.27 4.18
CA LYS A 239 -11.80 -30.51 4.93
C LYS A 239 -12.62 -31.40 4.00
N PHE A 240 -11.93 -32.36 3.39
CA PHE A 240 -12.58 -33.51 2.78
C PHE A 240 -13.61 -34.05 3.78
N TRP A 241 -14.88 -33.96 3.39
CA TRP A 241 -15.91 -34.81 3.98
C TRP A 241 -15.48 -36.25 3.69
N LYS A 242 -15.16 -37.00 4.74
CA LYS A 242 -15.26 -38.46 4.75
C LYS A 242 -16.57 -38.82 5.41
#